data_AF-A0A7R9Q3R6-F1
#
_entry.id   AF-A0A7R9Q3R6-F1
#
_cell.length_a   1.000
_cell.length_b   1.000
_cell.length_c   1.000
_cell.angle_alpha   90.00
_cell.angle_beta   90.00
_cell.angle_gamma   90.00
#
_symmetry.space_group_name_H-M   'P 1'
#
loop_
_entity.id
_entity.type
_entity.pdbx_description
1 polymer ?
#
loop_
_entity_poly.entity_id
_entity_poly.type
_entity_poly.pdbx_seq_one_letter_code
_entity_poly.pdbx_strand_id
1 'polypeptide(L)'
;MNGGLTCNHFRAIDFYAASINPNNPKGVAHQCPDYSAYMAGECDTDCANSVANCAIIGEQAVLSKPYESSTIGKRYYLSTNPSYPYLQEND
;
A
#
# COMPACT_ATOMS: atom_id res chain seq x y z
N MET A 1 -0.29 -16.93 -22.14
CA MET A 1 0.67 -15.81 -22.25
C MET A 1 1.91 -16.19 -21.47
N ASN A 2 3.05 -16.38 -22.13
CA ASN A 2 4.35 -16.58 -21.49
C ASN A 2 4.88 -15.22 -21.04
N GLY A 3 4.71 -14.86 -19.76
CA GLY A 3 4.99 -13.51 -19.23
C GLY A 3 5.68 -13.51 -17.87
N GLY A 4 6.54 -14.50 -17.59
CA GLY A 4 7.06 -14.77 -16.23
C GLY A 4 8.00 -13.71 -15.64
N LEU A 5 8.71 -12.93 -16.48
CA LEU A 5 9.74 -12.00 -15.98
C LEU A 5 9.22 -10.56 -15.78
N THR A 6 8.26 -10.13 -16.59
CA THR A 6 7.75 -8.75 -16.54
C THR A 6 6.49 -8.60 -15.68
N CYS A 7 5.90 -9.71 -15.24
CA CYS A 7 4.70 -9.70 -14.39
C CYS A 7 4.89 -8.80 -13.15
N ASN A 8 5.96 -9.01 -12.38
CA ASN A 8 6.22 -8.23 -11.17
C ASN A 8 6.46 -6.73 -11.46
N HIS A 9 7.05 -6.42 -12.61
CA HIS A 9 7.26 -5.02 -13.01
C HIS A 9 5.93 -4.33 -13.34
N PHE A 10 5.03 -5.01 -14.05
CA PHE A 10 3.71 -4.45 -14.41
C PHE A 10 2.77 -4.33 -13.21
N ARG A 11 2.99 -5.08 -12.12
CA ARG A 11 2.16 -4.96 -10.91
C ARG A 11 2.10 -3.55 -10.34
N ALA A 12 3.19 -2.79 -10.41
CA ALA A 12 3.19 -1.40 -9.94
C ALA A 12 2.18 -0.53 -10.72
N ILE A 13 2.09 -0.75 -12.04
CA ILE A 13 1.13 -0.05 -12.91
C ILE A 13 -0.29 -0.51 -12.61
N ASP A 14 -0.50 -1.83 -12.46
CA ASP A 14 -1.81 -2.40 -12.14
C ASP A 14 -2.36 -1.86 -10.81
N PHE A 15 -1.52 -1.79 -9.77
CA PHE A 15 -1.91 -1.28 -8.46
C PHE A 15 -2.22 0.23 -8.50
N TYR A 16 -1.40 1.00 -9.21
CA TYR A 16 -1.65 2.43 -9.38
C TYR A 16 -2.95 2.68 -10.13
N ALA A 17 -3.19 1.98 -11.25
CA ALA A 17 -4.41 2.10 -12.02
C ALA A 17 -5.65 1.68 -11.19
N ALA A 18 -5.54 0.59 -10.41
CA ALA A 18 -6.61 0.14 -9.53
C ALA A 18 -6.93 1.16 -8.42
N SER A 19 -5.94 1.90 -7.92
CA SER A 19 -6.12 2.92 -6.87
C SER A 19 -6.95 4.14 -7.31
N ILE A 20 -7.07 4.38 -8.62
CA ILE A 20 -7.83 5.51 -9.18
C ILE A 20 -9.33 5.23 -9.18
N ASN A 21 -9.74 3.96 -9.29
CA ASN A 21 -11.14 3.59 -9.35
C ASN A 21 -11.78 3.67 -7.95
N PRO A 22 -12.73 4.58 -7.70
CA PRO A 22 -13.34 4.76 -6.37
C PRO A 22 -14.20 3.57 -5.93
N ASN A 23 -14.53 2.65 -6.85
CA ASN A 23 -15.26 1.42 -6.52
C ASN A 23 -14.35 0.29 -6.03
N ASN A 24 -13.02 0.47 -6.11
CA ASN A 24 -12.07 -0.51 -5.59
C ASN A 24 -11.77 -0.25 -4.12
N PRO A 25 -11.43 -1.31 -3.36
CA PRO A 25 -10.86 -1.19 -2.03
C PRO A 25 -9.72 -0.18 -1.97
N LYS A 26 -9.64 0.57 -0.87
CA LYS A 26 -8.46 1.39 -0.59
C LYS A 26 -7.30 0.49 -0.24
N GLY A 27 -6.17 0.62 -0.93
CA GLY A 27 -4.95 -0.09 -0.57
C GLY A 27 -4.26 0.58 0.62
N VAL A 28 -4.72 0.27 1.83
CA VAL A 28 -4.14 0.78 3.08
C VAL A 28 -2.85 0.01 3.41
N ALA A 29 -1.79 0.76 3.71
CA ALA A 29 -0.47 0.26 4.02
C ALA A 29 -0.01 0.75 5.40
N HIS A 30 0.59 -0.14 6.19
CA HIS A 30 1.01 0.12 7.56
C HIS A 30 2.49 0.45 7.62
N GLN A 31 2.85 1.44 8.43
CA GLN A 31 4.23 1.79 8.69
C GLN A 31 4.89 0.69 9.54
N CYS A 32 5.95 0.08 9.02
CA CYS A 32 6.73 -0.93 9.75
C CYS A 32 8.24 -0.67 9.63
N PRO A 33 9.05 -1.18 10.59
CA PRO A 33 10.49 -1.16 10.48
C PRO A 33 11.01 -2.02 9.33
N ASP A 34 10.35 -3.13 9.00
CA ASP A 34 10.67 -3.98 7.86
C ASP A 34 9.49 -4.90 7.48
N TYR A 35 9.65 -5.67 6.40
CA TYR A 35 8.63 -6.61 5.92
C TYR A 35 8.44 -7.80 6.85
N SER A 36 9.46 -8.22 7.60
CA SER A 36 9.34 -9.36 8.51
C SER A 36 8.44 -9.01 9.70
N ALA A 37 8.61 -7.81 10.27
CA ALA A 37 7.73 -7.27 11.31
C ALA A 37 6.28 -7.13 10.83
N TYR A 38 6.09 -6.68 9.58
CA TYR A 38 4.77 -6.65 8.94
C TYR A 38 4.15 -8.05 8.86
N MET A 39 4.89 -9.05 8.36
CA MET A 39 4.41 -10.42 8.25
C MET A 39 4.13 -11.09 9.60
N ALA A 40 4.77 -10.62 10.67
CA ALA A 40 4.54 -11.06 12.03
C ALA A 40 3.34 -10.38 12.72
N GLY A 41 2.67 -9.42 12.06
CA GLY A 41 1.54 -8.66 12.62
C GLY A 41 1.95 -7.61 13.65
N GLU A 42 3.25 -7.27 13.74
CA GLU A 42 3.77 -6.35 14.77
C GLU A 42 3.36 -4.88 14.54
N CYS A 43 2.80 -4.57 13.38
CA CYS A 43 2.35 -3.24 12.99
C CYS A 43 0.85 -3.16 12.75
N ASP A 44 0.08 -4.17 13.17
CA ASP A 44 -1.38 -4.17 13.09
C ASP A 44 -1.90 -2.99 13.92
N THR A 45 -2.21 -1.92 13.21
CA THR A 45 -2.53 -0.61 13.77
C THR A 45 -3.86 -0.18 13.21
N ASP A 46 -4.72 0.33 14.08
CA ASP A 46 -6.01 0.88 13.70
C ASP A 46 -5.82 2.15 12.86
N CYS A 47 -5.95 2.00 11.55
CA CYS A 47 -5.85 3.07 10.57
C CYS A 47 -7.11 3.94 10.51
N ALA A 48 -8.23 3.54 11.13
CA ALA A 48 -9.44 4.34 11.20
C ALA A 48 -9.26 5.56 12.13
N ASN A 49 -8.47 5.39 13.19
CA ASN A 49 -8.28 6.42 14.22
C ASN A 49 -6.93 7.17 14.12
N SER A 50 -5.92 6.62 13.43
CA SER A 50 -4.61 7.26 13.30
C SER A 50 -4.01 7.12 11.90
N VAL A 51 -4.20 8.17 11.09
CA VAL A 51 -3.54 8.33 9.78
C VAL A 51 -2.02 8.51 9.86
N ALA A 52 -1.44 8.68 11.06
CA ALA A 52 0.00 8.92 11.20
C ALA A 52 0.85 7.70 10.83
N ASN A 53 0.34 6.49 11.07
CA ASN A 53 1.05 5.23 10.85
C ASN A 53 0.56 4.49 9.60
N CYS A 54 -0.37 5.06 8.84
CA CYS A 54 -0.97 4.43 7.69
C CYS A 54 -0.83 5.31 6.45
N ALA A 55 -0.72 4.66 5.29
CA ALA A 55 -0.70 5.34 4.01
C ALA A 55 -1.61 4.66 3.00
N ILE A 56 -2.23 5.44 2.12
CA ILE A 56 -3.00 4.91 0.99
C ILE A 56 -2.05 4.82 -0.21
N ILE A 57 -1.99 3.67 -0.88
CA ILE A 57 -1.13 3.55 -2.06
C ILE A 57 -1.75 4.24 -3.29
N GLY A 58 -0.90 4.65 -4.23
CA GLY A 58 -1.33 5.15 -5.53
C GLY A 58 -1.67 6.64 -5.53
N GLU A 59 -2.74 7.03 -6.22
CA GLU A 59 -3.12 8.44 -6.43
C GLU A 59 -3.37 9.17 -5.09
N GLN A 60 -4.01 8.48 -4.15
CA GLN A 60 -4.37 9.02 -2.84
C GLN A 60 -3.20 9.09 -1.83
N ALA A 61 -1.99 8.67 -2.21
CA ALA A 61 -0.81 8.72 -1.33
C ALA A 61 -0.44 10.14 -0.88
N VAL A 62 -0.88 11.16 -1.62
CA VAL A 62 -0.73 12.57 -1.23
C VAL A 62 -1.46 12.89 0.09
N LEU A 63 -2.55 12.18 0.40
CA LEU A 63 -3.32 12.37 1.63
C LEU A 63 -2.57 11.87 2.88
N SER A 64 -1.64 10.93 2.68
CA SER A 64 -0.87 10.29 3.76
C SER A 64 0.51 10.93 3.97
N LYS A 65 0.88 11.93 3.14
CA LYS A 65 2.09 12.70 3.30
C LYS A 65 1.78 14.06 3.93
N PRO A 66 1.88 14.23 5.27
CA PRO A 66 2.16 15.56 5.77
C PRO A 66 3.46 16.03 5.11
N TYR A 67 3.47 17.25 4.60
CA TYR A 67 4.63 17.85 3.94
C TYR A 67 5.79 17.95 4.94
N GLU A 68 6.63 16.92 4.97
CA GLU A 68 7.75 16.79 5.89
C GLU A 68 9.05 17.12 5.15
N SER A 69 9.89 17.99 5.71
CA SER A 69 11.17 18.39 5.10
C SER A 69 12.26 17.31 5.19
N SER A 70 11.87 16.07 5.51
CA SER A 70 12.78 14.94 5.67
C SER A 70 13.05 14.30 4.31
N THR A 71 14.33 14.12 3.97
CA THR A 71 14.76 13.31 2.82
C THR A 71 14.66 11.81 3.10
N ILE A 72 14.37 11.42 4.35
CA ILE A 72 14.24 10.03 4.75
C ILE A 72 12.81 9.57 4.50
N GLY A 73 12.63 8.74 3.47
CA GLY A 73 11.36 8.08 3.19
C GLY A 73 10.94 7.14 4.33
N LYS A 74 9.66 7.16 4.68
CA LYS A 74 9.05 6.18 5.57
C LYS A 74 8.70 4.91 4.78
N ARG A 75 8.78 3.75 5.41
CA ARG A 75 8.46 2.44 4.80
C ARG A 75 7.07 2.00 5.24
N TYR A 76 6.24 1.65 4.26
CA TYR A 76 4.88 1.16 4.46
C TYR A 76 4.71 -0.17 3.72
N TYR A 77 3.91 -1.05 4.30
CA TYR A 77 3.72 -2.41 3.81
C TYR A 77 2.23 -2.76 3.78
N LEU A 78 1.83 -3.50 2.74
CA LEU A 78 0.49 -4.04 2.58
C LEU A 78 0.56 -5.37 1.82
N SER A 79 -0.52 -6.13 1.88
CA SER A 79 -0.72 -7.34 1.10
C SER A 79 -1.73 -7.09 -0.02
N THR A 80 -1.47 -7.65 -1.20
CA THR A 80 -2.33 -7.51 -2.38
C THR A 80 -2.83 -8.87 -2.87
N ASN A 81 -3.97 -8.86 -3.53
CA ASN A 81 -4.51 -10.01 -4.22
C ASN A 81 -3.72 -10.31 -5.50
N PRO A 82 -3.60 -11.60 -5.88
CA PRO A 82 -2.93 -11.98 -7.13
C PRO A 82 -3.73 -11.55 -8.38
N SER A 83 -5.01 -11.21 -8.24
CA SER A 83 -5.90 -10.76 -9.33
C SER A 83 -6.70 -9.52 -8.94
N TYR A 84 -7.24 -8.81 -9.94
CA TYR A 84 -8.11 -7.65 -9.74
C TYR A 84 -9.26 -7.99 -8.77
N PRO A 85 -9.63 -7.12 -7.80
CA PRO A 85 -9.25 -5.70 -7.69
C PRO A 85 -7.85 -5.40 -7.10
N TYR A 86 -7.01 -6.41 -6.86
CA TYR A 86 -5.64 -6.32 -6.31
C TYR A 86 -5.54 -5.73 -4.89
N LEU A 87 -6.18 -4.59 -4.64
CA LEU A 87 -6.20 -3.90 -3.35
C LEU A 87 -7.20 -4.57 -2.41
N GLN A 88 -6.92 -4.46 -1.11
CA GLN A 88 -7.71 -5.03 -0.03
C GLN A 88 -7.91 -3.94 1.02
N GLU A 89 -9.12 -3.86 1.59
CA GLU A 89 -9.35 -3.08 2.81
C GLU A 89 -8.90 -3.97 3.97
N ASN A 90 -7.73 -3.70 4.51
CA ASN A 90 -7.27 -4.31 5.74
C ASN A 90 -7.48 -3.25 6.82
N ASP A 91 -8.54 -3.41 7.61
CA ASP A 91 -8.80 -2.65 8.84
C ASP A 91 -8.31 -3.44 10.06
#